data_AF-A0AAN4UAL8-F1
#
_entry.id   AF-A0AAN4UAL8-F1
#
_cell.length_a   1.000
_cell.length_b   1.000
_cell.length_c   1.000
_cell.angle_alpha   90.00
_cell.angle_beta   90.00
_cell.angle_gamma   90.00
#
_symmetry.space_group_name_H-M   'P 1'
#
loop_
_entity.id
_entity.type
_entity.pdbx_description
1 polymer ?
#
loop_
_entity_poly.entity_id
_entity_poly.type
_entity_poly.pdbx_seq_one_letter_code
_entity_poly.pdbx_strand_id
1 'polypeptide(L)'
;MKAIVVYEAGGTEQLIYTEVKTPRIKEGWTLVKVVGFAINHKESPGEYESYADIGLDEWIAMKIEVEGRSAKLYLNHAKQPVLIVNDLKHGEHNKGALGLWVDVGTEGFFKDLQITVY
;
A
#
# COMPACT_ATOMS: atom_id res chain seq x y z
N MET A 1 3.69 15.78 -18.52
CA MET A 1 2.69 15.52 -17.45
C MET A 1 3.21 16.05 -16.13
N LYS A 2 2.32 16.43 -15.21
CA LYS A 2 2.73 16.78 -13.84
C LYS A 2 2.95 15.52 -13.03
N ALA A 3 4.08 15.44 -12.32
CA ALA A 3 4.48 14.29 -11.51
C ALA A 3 5.29 14.75 -10.30
N ILE A 4 5.36 13.89 -9.28
CA ILE A 4 6.33 14.02 -8.19
C ILE A 4 7.57 13.21 -8.59
N VAL A 5 8.75 13.82 -8.51
CA VAL A 5 10.03 13.18 -8.82
C VAL A 5 10.91 13.20 -7.58
N VAL A 6 11.55 12.07 -7.29
CA VAL A 6 12.51 11.90 -6.19
C VAL A 6 13.89 11.64 -6.82
N TYR A 7 14.85 12.52 -6.54
CA TYR A 7 16.22 12.38 -7.04
C TYR A 7 17.15 11.72 -6.02
N GLU A 8 16.87 11.92 -4.73
CA GLU A 8 17.64 11.37 -3.62
C GLU A 8 16.70 10.78 -2.57
N ALA A 9 17.16 9.76 -1.86
CA ALA A 9 16.37 9.15 -0.78
C ALA A 9 16.19 10.14 0.38
N GLY A 10 14.98 10.22 0.94
CA GLY A 10 14.69 11.09 2.08
C GLY A 10 13.20 11.11 2.44
N GLY A 11 12.81 12.06 3.28
CA GLY A 11 11.42 12.27 3.69
C GLY A 11 10.60 13.02 2.63
N THR A 12 9.47 13.58 3.05
CA THR A 12 8.53 14.27 2.15
C THR A 12 9.15 15.52 1.50
N GLU A 13 10.23 16.06 2.05
CA GLU A 13 11.00 17.17 1.49
C GLU A 13 11.68 16.84 0.16
N GLN A 14 11.90 15.55 -0.15
CA GLN A 14 12.47 15.11 -1.43
C GLN A 14 11.42 14.95 -2.53
N LEU A 15 10.13 15.15 -2.23
CA LEU A 15 9.03 15.04 -3.18
C LEU A 15 8.90 16.33 -4.00
N ILE A 16 9.53 16.37 -5.18
CA ILE A 16 9.51 17.57 -6.05
C ILE A 16 8.38 17.45 -7.08
N TYR A 17 7.36 18.31 -6.96
CA TYR A 17 6.29 18.41 -7.94
C TYR A 17 6.74 19.23 -9.16
N THR A 18 6.79 18.61 -10.34
CA THR A 18 7.30 19.26 -11.56
C THR A 18 6.64 18.72 -12.84
N GLU A 19 6.89 19.38 -13.97
CA GLU A 19 6.52 18.91 -15.29
C GLU A 19 7.61 18.03 -15.89
N VAL A 20 7.26 16.79 -16.23
CA VAL A 20 8.14 15.83 -16.89
C VAL A 20 7.56 15.40 -18.23
N LYS A 21 8.42 14.97 -19.16
CA LYS A 21 7.96 14.33 -20.40
C LYS A 21 7.25 13.02 -20.05
N THR A 22 6.14 12.74 -20.71
CA THR A 22 5.47 11.45 -20.55
C THR A 22 6.40 10.34 -21.07
N PRO A 23 6.75 9.34 -20.25
CA PRO A 23 7.70 8.31 -20.65
C PRO A 23 7.13 7.42 -21.75
N ARG A 24 8.00 6.93 -22.64
CA ARG A 24 7.64 5.88 -23.60
C ARG A 24 7.54 4.54 -22.87
N ILE A 25 6.41 3.88 -23.06
CA ILE A 25 6.12 2.58 -22.48
C ILE A 25 6.92 1.49 -23.22
N LYS A 26 7.55 0.56 -22.49
CA LYS A 26 8.20 -0.63 -23.06
C LYS A 26 7.16 -1.70 -23.38
N GLU A 27 7.45 -2.58 -24.33
CA GLU A 27 6.55 -3.70 -24.66
C GLU A 27 6.23 -4.53 -23.41
N GLY A 28 4.93 -4.79 -23.16
CA GLY A 28 4.44 -5.50 -21.97
C GLY A 28 4.27 -4.65 -20.70
N TRP A 29 4.60 -3.35 -20.71
CA TRP A 29 4.47 -2.47 -19.54
C TRP A 29 3.21 -1.58 -19.65
N THR A 30 2.70 -1.12 -18.50
CA THR A 30 1.57 -0.17 -18.42
C THR A 30 1.95 0.98 -17.48
N LEU A 31 1.50 2.19 -17.80
CA LEU A 31 1.62 3.33 -16.87
C LEU A 31 0.58 3.19 -15.76
N VAL A 32 1.03 3.13 -14.52
CA VAL A 32 0.16 3.17 -13.34
C VAL A 32 0.15 4.59 -12.80
N LYS A 33 -1.03 5.20 -12.70
CA LYS A 33 -1.20 6.47 -11.99
C LYS A 33 -1.32 6.16 -10.51
N VAL A 34 -0.26 6.43 -9.76
CA VAL A 34 -0.29 6.37 -8.30
C VAL A 34 -0.96 7.65 -7.79
N VAL A 35 -2.09 7.51 -7.09
CA VAL A 35 -2.93 8.64 -6.61
C VAL A 35 -2.82 8.85 -5.10
N GLY A 36 -2.00 8.05 -4.42
CA GLY A 36 -1.79 8.13 -2.96
C GLY A 36 -0.36 7.79 -2.61
N PHE A 37 0.22 8.61 -1.74
CA PHE A 37 1.49 8.36 -1.08
C PHE A 37 1.18 8.06 0.39
N ALA A 38 1.77 7.00 0.94
CA ALA A 38 1.46 6.51 2.28
C ALA A 38 2.08 7.40 3.37
N ILE A 39 1.40 7.43 4.52
CA ILE A 39 1.92 7.94 5.79
C ILE A 39 3.24 7.23 6.07
N ASN A 40 4.31 8.00 6.24
CA ASN A 40 5.63 7.44 6.57
C ASN A 40 5.61 6.94 8.02
N HIS A 41 6.31 5.84 8.34
CA HIS A 41 6.55 5.40 9.72
C HIS A 41 6.91 6.57 10.67
N LYS A 42 7.64 7.58 10.17
CA LYS A 42 7.98 8.79 10.91
C LYS A 42 6.79 9.59 11.46
N GLU A 43 5.63 9.54 10.81
CA GLU A 43 4.44 10.32 11.21
C GLU A 43 3.62 9.63 12.31
N SER A 44 3.65 8.30 12.39
CA SER A 44 2.89 7.52 13.39
C SER A 44 3.61 6.21 13.74
N PRO A 45 4.84 6.30 14.32
CA PRO A 45 5.66 5.13 14.57
C PRO A 45 4.99 4.19 15.57
N GLY A 46 4.81 2.92 15.19
CA GLY A 46 4.19 1.90 16.02
C GLY A 46 2.66 1.97 16.15
N GLU A 47 1.98 3.00 15.64
CA GLU A 47 0.52 3.10 15.78
C GLU A 47 -0.25 2.19 14.81
N TYR A 48 0.28 2.03 13.60
CA TYR A 48 -0.32 1.21 12.54
C TYR A 48 0.53 -0.02 12.23
N GLU A 49 1.22 -0.53 13.24
CA GLU A 49 2.15 -1.65 13.14
C GLU A 49 1.78 -2.72 14.14
N SER A 50 1.94 -3.98 13.74
CA SER A 50 1.74 -5.11 14.63
C SER A 50 2.69 -6.23 14.26
N TYR A 51 2.87 -7.16 15.19
CA TYR A 51 3.59 -8.39 14.93
C TYR A 51 2.83 -9.23 13.88
N ALA A 52 3.60 -9.81 12.97
CA ALA A 52 3.11 -10.72 11.95
C ALA A 52 3.96 -11.99 11.97
N ASP A 53 3.30 -13.14 12.05
CA ASP A 53 3.93 -14.45 11.94
C ASP A 53 4.05 -14.81 10.45
N ILE A 54 5.17 -14.42 9.85
CA ILE A 54 5.46 -14.59 8.42
C ILE A 54 6.87 -15.17 8.23
N GLY A 55 6.96 -16.20 7.38
CA GLY A 55 8.22 -16.82 6.99
C GLY A 55 8.81 -16.21 5.72
N LEU A 56 10.11 -16.44 5.50
CA LEU A 56 10.75 -16.19 4.20
C LEU A 56 10.34 -17.28 3.21
N ASP A 57 10.19 -16.91 1.94
CA ASP A 57 9.86 -17.84 0.83
C ASP A 57 8.55 -18.63 0.99
N GLU A 58 7.60 -18.09 1.76
CA GLU A 58 6.29 -18.70 2.00
C GLU A 58 5.14 -17.85 1.42
N TRP A 59 4.08 -18.53 0.96
CA TRP A 59 2.85 -17.85 0.59
C TRP A 59 2.08 -17.44 1.84
N ILE A 60 1.86 -16.13 1.99
CA ILE A 60 1.08 -15.57 3.09
C ILE A 60 -0.34 -15.29 2.60
N ALA A 61 -1.33 -15.90 3.26
CA ALA A 61 -2.73 -15.61 2.94
C ALA A 61 -3.17 -14.34 3.67
N MET A 62 -3.39 -13.25 2.92
CA MET A 62 -3.80 -11.97 3.48
C MET A 62 -5.28 -11.71 3.22
N LYS A 63 -6.02 -11.30 4.27
CA LYS A 63 -7.38 -10.78 4.16
C LYS A 63 -7.47 -9.43 4.85
N ILE A 64 -8.06 -8.45 4.16
CA ILE A 64 -8.35 -7.12 4.72
C ILE A 64 -9.86 -6.93 4.69
N GLU A 65 -10.45 -6.64 5.84
CA GLU A 65 -11.85 -6.24 5.98
C GLU A 65 -11.89 -4.74 6.27
N VAL A 66 -12.65 -3.99 5.48
CA VAL A 66 -12.83 -2.54 5.67
C VAL A 66 -14.31 -2.27 5.91
N GLU A 67 -14.63 -1.62 7.02
CA GLU A 67 -15.98 -1.25 7.41
C GLU A 67 -15.98 0.17 8.00
N GLY A 68 -16.59 1.12 7.28
CA GLY A 68 -16.58 2.52 7.67
C GLY A 68 -15.15 3.06 7.81
N ARG A 69 -14.78 3.50 9.03
CA ARG A 69 -13.43 3.98 9.35
C ARG A 69 -12.52 2.92 9.96
N SER A 70 -12.99 1.67 10.03
CA SER A 70 -12.22 0.56 10.59
C SER A 70 -11.67 -0.33 9.49
N ALA A 71 -10.45 -0.81 9.67
CA ALA A 71 -9.87 -1.89 8.90
C ALA A 71 -9.33 -2.98 9.83
N LYS A 72 -9.47 -4.23 9.42
CA LYS A 72 -8.92 -5.40 10.10
C LYS A 72 -8.08 -6.20 9.12
N LEU A 73 -6.84 -6.48 9.49
CA LEU A 73 -5.92 -7.33 8.74
C LEU A 73 -5.84 -8.71 9.39
N TYR A 74 -6.00 -9.75 8.58
CA TYR A 74 -5.84 -11.14 8.97
C TYR A 74 -4.76 -11.77 8.11
N LEU A 75 -3.92 -12.60 8.72
CA LEU A 75 -2.89 -13.37 8.05
C LEU A 75 -3.12 -14.87 8.26
N ASN A 76 -2.74 -15.69 7.28
CA ASN A 76 -2.71 -17.15 7.36
C ASN A 76 -4.02 -17.77 7.87
N HIS A 77 -5.16 -17.22 7.41
CA HIS A 77 -6.51 -17.66 7.79
C HIS A 77 -6.79 -17.60 9.30
N ALA A 78 -6.06 -16.77 10.05
CA ALA A 78 -6.28 -16.58 11.48
C ALA A 78 -7.73 -16.13 11.75
N LYS A 79 -8.30 -16.64 12.86
CA LYS A 79 -9.65 -16.26 13.32
C LYS A 79 -9.71 -14.83 13.86
N GLN A 80 -8.59 -14.34 14.38
CA GLN A 80 -8.47 -13.01 14.96
C GLN A 80 -7.58 -12.15 14.06
N PRO A 81 -7.84 -10.85 13.93
CA PRO A 81 -7.00 -9.96 13.15
C PRO A 81 -5.66 -9.73 13.87
N VAL A 82 -4.59 -9.63 13.09
CA VAL A 82 -3.25 -9.27 13.59
C VAL A 82 -3.10 -7.77 13.77
N LEU A 83 -3.88 -6.97 13.05
CA LEU A 83 -3.92 -5.52 13.17
C LEU A 83 -5.37 -5.02 13.02
N ILE A 84 -5.77 -4.11 13.91
CA ILE A 84 -7.05 -3.41 13.84
C ILE A 84 -6.73 -1.91 13.82
N VAL A 85 -7.20 -1.24 12.77
CA VAL A 85 -7.14 0.21 12.63
C VAL A 85 -8.56 0.74 12.79
N ASN A 86 -8.80 1.65 13.73
CA ASN A 86 -10.16 2.15 14.01
C ASN A 86 -10.41 3.57 13.46
N ASP A 87 -9.38 4.21 12.92
CA ASP A 87 -9.40 5.62 12.55
C ASP A 87 -8.82 5.90 11.16
N LEU A 88 -9.24 5.12 10.15
CA LEU A 88 -8.84 5.34 8.76
C LEU A 88 -9.01 6.83 8.37
N LYS A 89 -7.91 7.43 7.93
CA LYS A 89 -7.80 8.89 7.76
C LYS A 89 -8.61 9.44 6.58
N HIS A 90 -8.94 8.59 5.61
CA HIS A 90 -9.64 9.00 4.40
C HIS A 90 -11.17 9.04 4.54
N GLY A 91 -11.73 8.61 5.68
CA GLY A 91 -13.17 8.65 5.96
C GLY A 91 -13.98 7.52 5.30
N GLU A 92 -15.21 7.32 5.77
CA GLU A 92 -16.06 6.15 5.47
C GLU A 92 -16.56 6.07 4.03
N HIS A 93 -16.71 7.22 3.37
CA HIS A 93 -17.31 7.31 2.04
C HIS A 93 -16.28 7.42 0.92
N ASN A 94 -15.00 7.22 1.26
CA ASN A 94 -13.94 7.36 0.28
C ASN A 94 -13.80 6.09 -0.57
N LYS A 95 -13.54 6.29 -1.85
CA LYS A 95 -13.31 5.21 -2.81
C LYS A 95 -11.99 5.47 -3.51
N GLY A 96 -11.21 4.42 -3.70
CA GLY A 96 -9.88 4.52 -4.29
C GLY A 96 -9.49 3.27 -5.06
N ALA A 97 -8.29 3.33 -5.63
CA ALA A 97 -7.66 2.17 -6.24
C ALA A 97 -6.94 1.33 -5.16
N LEU A 98 -6.82 0.02 -5.40
CA LEU A 98 -5.94 -0.85 -4.62
C LEU A 98 -4.54 -0.82 -5.24
N GLY A 99 -3.53 -0.55 -4.41
CA GLY A 99 -2.13 -0.66 -4.79
C GLY A 99 -1.47 -1.84 -4.09
N LEU A 100 -0.75 -2.67 -4.85
CA LEU A 100 0.17 -3.67 -4.31
C LEU A 100 1.59 -3.15 -4.50
N TRP A 101 2.37 -3.14 -3.43
CA TRP A 101 3.70 -2.54 -3.42
C TRP A 101 4.68 -3.44 -2.66
N VAL A 102 5.92 -3.44 -3.11
CA VAL A 102 7.06 -4.13 -2.49
C VAL A 102 8.21 -3.15 -2.42
N ASP A 103 8.95 -3.18 -1.32
CA ASP A 103 10.08 -2.27 -1.13
C ASP A 103 11.28 -2.62 -2.03
N VAL A 104 12.16 -1.64 -2.25
CA VAL A 104 13.34 -1.78 -3.09
C VAL A 104 14.24 -2.87 -2.55
N GLY A 105 14.69 -3.78 -3.43
CA GLY A 105 15.56 -4.89 -3.06
C GLY A 105 14.84 -6.13 -2.53
N THR A 106 13.50 -6.13 -2.51
CA THR A 106 12.69 -7.31 -2.19
C THR A 106 11.91 -7.78 -3.41
N GLU A 107 11.82 -9.10 -3.62
CA GLU A 107 10.92 -9.69 -4.60
C GLU A 107 9.61 -10.08 -3.92
N GLY A 108 8.48 -9.63 -4.49
CA GLY A 108 7.15 -9.95 -4.00
C GLY A 108 6.29 -10.54 -5.12
N PHE A 109 5.66 -11.68 -4.84
CA PHE A 109 4.74 -12.34 -5.75
C PHE A 109 3.31 -12.23 -5.19
N PHE A 110 2.34 -11.92 -6.07
CA PHE A 110 0.94 -11.82 -5.72
C PHE A 110 0.12 -12.76 -6.60
N LYS A 111 -0.85 -13.45 -6.01
CA LYS A 111 -1.82 -14.28 -6.75
C LYS A 111 -3.16 -14.30 -6.02
N ASP A 112 -4.18 -14.81 -6.69
CA ASP A 112 -5.50 -15.07 -6.11
C ASP A 112 -6.17 -13.82 -5.47
N LEU A 113 -5.92 -12.63 -6.04
CA LEU A 113 -6.54 -11.39 -5.60
C LEU A 113 -8.06 -11.45 -5.82
N GLN A 114 -8.82 -11.34 -4.74
CA GLN A 114 -10.27 -11.26 -4.76
C GLN A 114 -10.73 -10.01 -4.02
N ILE A 115 -11.71 -9.32 -4.59
CA ILE A 115 -12.33 -8.14 -4.00
C ILE A 115 -13.84 -8.37 -3.97
N THR A 116 -14.42 -8.26 -2.78
CA THR A 116 -15.87 -8.37 -2.59
C THR A 116 -16.37 -7.10 -1.93
N VAL A 117 -17.44 -6.54 -2.49
CA VAL A 117 -18.14 -5.37 -1.94
C VAL A 117 -19.50 -5.86 -1.48
N TYR A 118 -19.85 -5.55 -0.23
CA TYR A 118 -21.13 -5.87 0.39
C TYR A 118 -22.01 -4.62 0.48
#